data_AF-A0A1H0YV96-F1
#
_entry.id   AF-A0A1H0YV96-F1
#
_cell.length_a   1.000
_cell.length_b   1.000
_cell.length_c   1.000
_cell.angle_alpha   90.00
_cell.angle_beta   90.00
_cell.angle_gamma   90.00
#
_symmetry.space_group_name_H-M   'P 1'
#
loop_
_entity.id
_entity.type
_entity.pdbx_description
1 polymer ?
#
loop_
_entity_poly.entity_id
_entity_poly.type
_entity_poly.pdbx_seq_one_letter_code
_entity_poly.pdbx_strand_id
1 'polypeptide(L)'
;MDLEAPADAWYVWLAVSIVSLAMAAVAIGLPTGPPPDAAEAANTIERASGADTYEATTSYRHEANAVKIDGKTVSMRNEHGTAHSSIAYGQVVPVMGHDRLENVTHGTAIEDEYAAEIEAPGETGIDAFLEDVETAHVETAGEWRSADGKLRATTVRTMPTPAVSASVATEDLPGIQTDELAFEYETNRAVDFSFRAEGANGMEAETYTTSEQGTGEVTIDHTAIESNTLQFPITVDIWTSGARVCQETIESDGAGETVEICDRDEGSIEIDEDTDEVGYLERSATGESEVYHVTLVDA
;
A
#
# COMPACT_ATOMS: atom_id res chain seq x y z
N MET A 1 51.39 40.44 65.64
CA MET A 1 50.29 40.11 64.72
C MET A 1 50.90 40.15 63.34
N ASP A 2 51.57 39.06 62.97
CA ASP A 2 52.09 38.88 61.63
C ASP A 2 50.88 38.70 60.71
N LEU A 3 50.59 39.72 59.91
CA LEU A 3 49.76 39.54 58.73
C LEU A 3 50.62 38.73 57.77
N GLU A 4 50.46 37.41 57.81
CA GLU A 4 50.95 36.50 56.78
C GLU A 4 50.72 37.20 55.43
N ALA A 5 51.80 37.36 54.66
CA ALA A 5 51.83 38.10 53.40
C ALA A 5 50.57 37.78 52.59
N PRO A 6 49.88 38.77 51.98
CA PRO A 6 48.68 38.50 51.23
C PRO A 6 49.04 37.47 50.18
N ALA A 7 48.54 36.24 50.34
CA ALA A 7 48.73 35.18 49.36
C ALA A 7 48.35 35.80 48.01
N ASP A 8 49.37 35.84 47.17
CA ASP A 8 49.58 36.73 46.05
C ASP A 8 48.29 37.11 45.31
N ALA A 9 47.94 38.40 45.31
CA ALA A 9 46.69 38.92 44.73
C ALA A 9 46.48 38.48 43.26
N TRP A 10 47.58 38.17 42.55
CA TRP A 10 47.52 37.63 41.19
C TRP A 10 47.05 36.18 41.11
N TYR A 11 47.35 35.31 42.09
CA TYR A 11 46.81 33.94 42.12
C TYR A 11 45.30 33.95 42.36
N VAL A 12 44.83 34.83 43.24
CA VAL A 12 43.38 35.01 43.48
C VAL A 12 42.69 35.51 42.22
N TRP A 13 43.26 36.52 41.55
CA TRP A 13 42.73 37.03 40.30
C TRP A 13 42.69 35.98 39.19
N LEU A 14 43.75 35.17 39.07
CA LEU A 14 43.82 34.06 38.11
C LEU A 14 42.76 32.99 38.42
N ALA A 15 42.63 32.58 39.68
CA ALA A 15 41.64 31.58 40.10
C ALA A 15 40.20 32.06 39.80
N VAL A 16 39.88 33.31 40.13
CA VAL A 16 38.57 33.91 39.83
C VAL A 16 38.31 33.98 38.33
N SER A 17 39.32 34.32 37.53
CA SER A 17 39.19 34.37 36.07
C SER A 17 38.89 32.98 35.48
N ILE A 18 39.59 31.94 35.96
CA ILE A 18 39.35 30.55 35.54
C ILE A 18 37.94 30.09 35.93
N VAL A 19 37.51 30.36 37.17
CA VAL A 19 36.15 30.01 37.63
C VAL A 19 35.09 30.76 36.83
N SER A 20 35.31 32.03 36.51
CA SER A 20 34.37 32.83 35.71
C SER A 20 34.25 32.31 34.28
N LEU A 21 35.38 31.93 33.66
CA LEU A 21 35.41 31.28 32.34
C LEU A 21 34.69 29.92 32.37
N ALA A 22 34.90 29.13 33.42
CA ALA A 22 34.21 27.86 33.60
C ALA A 22 32.69 28.05 33.76
N MET A 23 32.25 29.02 34.56
CA MET A 23 30.82 29.37 34.70
C MET A 23 30.23 29.90 33.40
N ALA A 24 30.97 30.73 32.65
CA ALA A 24 30.54 31.22 31.34
C ALA A 24 30.42 30.08 30.32
N ALA A 25 31.36 29.13 30.31
CA ALA A 25 31.29 27.95 29.46
C ALA A 25 30.07 27.07 29.79
N VAL A 26 29.76 26.89 31.08
CA VAL A 26 28.54 26.19 31.51
C VAL A 26 27.30 26.95 31.04
N ALA A 27 27.25 28.27 31.23
CA ALA A 27 26.10 29.07 30.83
C ALA A 27 25.84 29.04 29.31
N ILE A 28 26.91 29.01 28.49
CA ILE A 28 26.82 28.90 27.02
C ILE A 28 26.42 27.48 26.58
N GLY A 29 26.76 26.45 27.37
CA GLY A 29 26.43 25.06 27.08
C GLY A 29 25.02 24.61 27.47
N LEU A 30 24.22 25.47 28.12
CA LEU A 30 22.84 25.16 28.46
C LEU A 30 21.91 25.28 27.24
N PRO A 31 20.93 24.37 27.08
CA PRO A 31 19.94 24.47 26.01
C PRO A 31 19.20 25.81 26.08
N THR A 32 19.16 26.53 24.96
CA THR A 32 18.48 27.83 24.85
C THR A 32 16.99 27.72 24.50
N GLY A 33 16.50 26.51 24.26
CA GLY A 33 15.12 26.20 23.89
C GLY A 33 14.68 24.82 24.38
N PRO A 34 13.40 24.47 24.23
CA PRO A 34 12.91 23.12 24.49
C PRO A 34 13.30 22.14 23.36
N PRO A 35 13.36 20.83 23.63
CA PRO A 35 13.38 19.82 22.58
C PRO A 35 12.07 19.86 21.77
N PRO A 36 12.05 19.29 20.54
CA PRO A 36 10.86 19.24 19.72
C PRO A 36 9.74 18.39 20.36
N ASP A 37 8.49 18.73 20.08
CA ASP A 37 7.33 18.04 20.64
C ASP A 37 6.99 16.77 19.83
N ALA A 38 7.60 15.66 20.21
CA ALA A 38 7.34 14.35 19.62
C ALA A 38 5.95 13.79 19.96
N ALA A 39 5.31 14.25 21.05
CA ALA A 39 3.97 13.81 21.41
C ALA A 39 2.92 14.40 20.47
N GLU A 40 3.04 15.68 20.10
CA GLU A 40 2.15 16.27 19.09
C GLU A 40 2.37 15.66 17.70
N ALA A 41 3.61 15.28 17.36
CA ALA A 41 3.89 14.51 16.15
C ALA A 41 3.18 13.15 16.15
N ALA A 42 3.27 12.39 17.24
CA ALA A 42 2.57 11.09 17.36
C ALA A 42 1.04 11.27 17.27
N ASN A 43 0.48 12.21 18.03
CA ASN A 43 -0.96 12.52 17.97
C ASN A 43 -1.40 12.94 16.55
N THR A 44 -0.52 13.64 15.82
CA THR A 44 -0.79 14.02 14.43
C THR A 44 -0.89 12.80 13.55
N ILE A 45 0.07 11.88 13.62
CA ILE A 45 0.06 10.63 12.87
C ILE A 45 -1.20 9.81 13.21
N GLU A 46 -1.52 9.66 14.49
CA GLU A 46 -2.69 8.91 14.95
C GLU A 46 -4.02 9.49 14.45
N ARG A 47 -4.12 10.81 14.26
CA ARG A 47 -5.31 11.44 13.67
C ARG A 47 -5.55 11.03 12.23
N ALA A 48 -4.49 10.74 11.46
CA ALA A 48 -4.64 10.17 10.12
C ALA A 48 -4.95 8.67 10.21
N SER A 49 -4.16 7.92 10.99
CA SER A 49 -4.29 6.45 11.08
C SER A 49 -5.65 6.00 11.61
N GLY A 50 -6.31 6.79 12.45
CA GLY A 50 -7.65 6.46 12.98
C GLY A 50 -8.82 6.81 12.05
N ALA A 51 -8.57 7.22 10.80
CA ALA A 51 -9.63 7.53 9.85
C ALA A 51 -10.04 6.27 9.05
N ASP A 52 -11.18 5.68 9.42
CA ASP A 52 -11.63 4.40 8.83
C ASP A 52 -12.32 4.53 7.45
N THR A 53 -12.76 5.73 7.06
CA THR A 53 -13.78 5.88 5.98
C THR A 53 -13.31 6.65 4.73
N TYR A 54 -12.19 7.36 4.78
CA TYR A 54 -11.70 8.16 3.66
C TYR A 54 -10.19 8.44 3.81
N GLU A 55 -9.54 8.75 2.69
CA GLU A 55 -8.16 9.26 2.71
C GLU A 55 -8.07 10.48 3.64
N ALA A 56 -7.23 10.36 4.66
CA ALA A 56 -7.12 11.38 5.70
C ALA A 56 -5.70 11.92 5.75
N THR A 57 -5.57 13.21 5.45
CA THR A 57 -4.30 13.94 5.56
C THR A 57 -4.33 14.90 6.74
N THR A 58 -3.27 14.86 7.54
CA THR A 58 -3.06 15.72 8.70
C THR A 58 -1.62 16.23 8.69
N SER A 59 -1.39 17.40 9.30
CA SER A 59 -0.05 17.95 9.34
C SER A 59 0.24 18.77 10.59
N TYR A 60 1.52 18.83 10.96
CA TYR A 60 2.03 19.48 12.14
C TYR A 60 3.36 20.17 11.83
N ARG A 61 3.45 21.47 12.14
CA ARG A 61 4.70 22.23 12.01
C ARG A 61 5.56 22.07 13.26
N HIS A 62 6.86 21.84 13.08
CA HIS A 62 7.79 21.62 14.18
C HIS A 62 9.17 22.27 13.93
N GLU A 63 9.96 22.33 15.00
CA GLU A 63 11.32 22.89 14.98
C GLU A 63 12.42 21.82 15.04
N ALA A 64 12.08 20.55 14.78
CA ALA A 64 13.08 19.50 14.67
C ALA A 64 14.01 19.73 13.47
N ASN A 65 15.30 19.48 13.66
CA ASN A 65 16.29 19.44 12.58
C ASN A 65 16.31 18.05 11.91
N ALA A 66 15.92 17.01 12.63
CA ALA A 66 15.84 15.66 12.11
C ALA A 66 14.73 14.88 12.81
N VAL A 67 14.14 13.96 12.05
CA VAL A 67 13.09 13.04 12.50
C VAL A 67 13.55 11.61 12.21
N LYS A 68 13.17 10.69 13.10
CA LYS A 68 13.33 9.26 12.91
C LYS A 68 12.00 8.60 13.25
N ILE A 69 11.48 7.81 12.34
CA ILE A 69 10.24 7.06 12.52
C ILE A 69 10.59 5.58 12.45
N ASP A 70 10.28 4.84 13.51
CA ASP A 70 10.57 3.43 13.64
C ASP A 70 9.27 2.69 13.94
N GLY A 71 8.46 2.51 12.89
CA GLY A 71 7.18 1.81 12.88
C GLY A 71 6.09 2.39 13.81
N LYS A 72 6.32 2.29 15.13
CA LYS A 72 5.44 2.76 16.21
C LYS A 72 6.08 3.81 17.11
N THR A 73 7.26 4.33 16.76
CA THR A 73 7.92 5.38 17.55
C THR A 73 8.35 6.51 16.64
N VAL A 74 7.97 7.74 17.00
CA VAL A 74 8.52 8.97 16.41
C VAL A 74 9.56 9.54 17.36
N SER A 75 10.76 9.80 16.84
CA SER A 75 11.84 10.50 17.53
C SER A 75 12.18 11.77 16.77
N MET A 76 12.34 12.87 17.50
CA MET A 76 12.63 14.18 16.92
C MET A 76 13.82 14.78 17.67
N ARG A 77 14.73 15.45 16.94
CA ARG A 77 15.85 16.14 17.57
C ARG A 77 16.09 17.52 16.99
N ASN A 78 16.51 18.44 17.83
CA ASN A 78 17.05 19.74 17.45
C ASN A 78 18.35 20.02 18.22
N GLU A 79 18.89 21.23 18.07
CA GLU A 79 20.07 21.68 18.82
C GLU A 79 19.87 21.73 20.35
N HIS A 80 18.61 21.70 20.82
CA HIS A 80 18.24 21.78 22.24
C HIS A 80 17.96 20.43 22.88
N GLY A 81 17.79 19.35 22.11
CA GLY A 81 17.65 18.00 22.63
C GLY A 81 16.92 17.04 21.70
N THR A 82 16.66 15.84 22.22
CA THR A 82 15.93 14.77 21.54
C THR A 82 14.70 14.41 22.36
N ALA A 83 13.55 14.29 21.70
CA ALA A 83 12.32 13.76 22.27
C ALA A 83 11.85 12.55 21.46
N HIS A 84 11.07 11.69 22.09
CA HIS A 84 10.44 10.54 21.43
C HIS A 84 9.03 10.31 21.98
N SER A 85 8.15 9.75 21.16
CA SER A 85 6.80 9.34 21.54
C SER A 85 6.42 8.06 20.81
N SER A 86 5.65 7.20 21.46
CA SER A 86 5.02 6.04 20.83
C SER A 86 3.76 6.45 20.09
N ILE A 87 3.48 5.76 18.99
CA ILE A 87 2.25 5.80 18.21
C ILE A 87 1.43 4.57 18.65
N ALA A 88 0.18 4.79 19.03
CA ALA A 88 -0.72 3.75 19.54
C ALA A 88 -1.41 2.95 18.42
N TYR A 89 -1.69 3.59 17.28
CA TYR A 89 -2.48 3.03 16.19
C TYR A 89 -1.62 2.68 14.97
N GLY A 90 -1.77 1.44 14.49
CA GLY A 90 -1.09 0.95 13.29
C GLY A 90 0.44 0.95 13.38
N GLN A 91 1.07 0.54 12.29
CA GLN A 91 2.47 0.85 12.00
C GLN A 91 2.47 1.81 10.82
N VAL A 92 3.39 2.78 10.83
CA VAL A 92 3.46 3.82 9.81
C VAL A 92 4.69 3.64 8.93
N VAL A 93 4.58 4.07 7.68
CA VAL A 93 5.65 4.00 6.69
C VAL A 93 6.24 5.39 6.49
N PRO A 94 7.51 5.62 6.87
CA PRO A 94 8.19 6.87 6.58
C PRO A 94 8.59 6.91 5.10
N VAL A 95 8.29 8.02 4.41
CA VAL A 95 8.46 8.14 2.95
C VAL A 95 9.49 9.19 2.51
N MET A 96 10.21 9.80 3.47
CA MET A 96 11.19 10.86 3.20
C MET A 96 12.26 10.39 2.20
N GLY A 97 12.32 11.04 1.03
CA GLY A 97 13.24 10.68 -0.07
C GLY A 97 12.65 9.76 -1.14
N HIS A 98 11.35 9.45 -1.07
CA HIS A 98 10.61 8.71 -2.09
C HIS A 98 9.59 9.63 -2.76
N ASP A 99 10.03 10.32 -3.82
CA ASP A 99 9.29 11.43 -4.46
C ASP A 99 7.82 11.09 -4.77
N ARG A 100 7.52 9.87 -5.26
CA ARG A 100 6.16 9.44 -5.59
C ARG A 100 5.25 9.37 -4.37
N LEU A 101 5.73 8.74 -3.30
CA LEU A 101 4.98 8.64 -2.04
C LEU A 101 4.90 9.99 -1.32
N GLU A 102 5.92 10.83 -1.44
CA GLU A 102 5.87 12.22 -0.98
C GLU A 102 4.82 13.03 -1.75
N ASN A 103 4.64 12.83 -3.06
CA ASN A 103 3.56 13.46 -3.82
C ASN A 103 2.18 13.04 -3.28
N VAL A 104 2.01 11.76 -2.93
CA VAL A 104 0.78 11.27 -2.29
C VAL A 104 0.55 11.92 -0.92
N THR A 105 1.58 12.05 -0.05
CA THR A 105 1.43 12.78 1.22
C THR A 105 1.20 14.29 1.03
N HIS A 106 1.57 14.82 -0.13
CA HIS A 106 1.27 16.20 -0.56
C HIS A 106 -0.14 16.39 -1.13
N GLY A 107 -0.86 15.30 -1.40
CA GLY A 107 -2.26 15.29 -1.83
C GLY A 107 -2.48 14.95 -3.31
N THR A 108 -1.47 14.44 -4.01
CA THR A 108 -1.66 13.82 -5.33
C THR A 108 -2.43 12.51 -5.16
N ALA A 109 -3.44 12.27 -6.00
CA ALA A 109 -4.18 11.00 -5.99
C ALA A 109 -3.28 9.87 -6.51
N ILE A 110 -3.45 8.66 -5.97
CA ILE A 110 -2.64 7.50 -6.38
C ILE A 110 -2.85 7.18 -7.85
N GLU A 111 -4.10 7.30 -8.32
CA GLU A 111 -4.45 7.07 -9.71
C GLU A 111 -3.74 8.04 -10.66
N ASP A 112 -3.42 9.25 -10.19
CA ASP A 112 -2.67 10.24 -10.95
C ASP A 112 -1.15 9.96 -10.90
N GLU A 113 -0.61 9.60 -9.74
CA GLU A 113 0.84 9.35 -9.53
C GLU A 113 1.31 8.02 -10.17
N TYR A 114 0.43 7.04 -10.25
CA TYR A 114 0.66 5.70 -10.81
C TYR A 114 -0.08 5.47 -12.14
N ALA A 115 -0.49 6.55 -12.81
CA ALA A 115 -1.24 6.49 -14.07
C ALA A 115 -0.53 5.68 -15.17
N ALA A 116 0.80 5.76 -15.24
CA ALA A 116 1.58 5.09 -16.28
C ALA A 116 1.51 3.55 -16.15
N GLU A 117 1.59 3.05 -14.91
CA GLU A 117 1.47 1.64 -14.58
C GLU A 117 0.02 1.16 -14.70
N ILE A 118 -0.96 2.01 -14.39
CA ILE A 118 -2.38 1.71 -14.64
C ILE A 118 -2.67 1.55 -16.15
N GLU A 119 -2.02 2.33 -17.00
CA GLU A 119 -2.19 2.24 -18.46
C GLU A 119 -1.36 1.12 -19.11
N ALA A 120 -0.41 0.52 -18.37
CA ALA A 120 0.46 -0.53 -18.87
C ALA A 120 -0.24 -1.91 -18.82
N PRO A 121 -0.19 -2.72 -19.90
CA PRO A 121 -0.78 -4.05 -19.89
C PRO A 121 0.00 -4.98 -18.96
N GLY A 122 -0.69 -5.58 -17.98
CA GLY A 122 -0.14 -6.58 -17.06
C GLY A 122 0.50 -6.03 -15.78
N GLU A 123 0.49 -4.72 -15.55
CA GLU A 123 0.88 -4.09 -14.29
C GLU A 123 -0.36 -3.45 -13.66
N THR A 124 -0.50 -3.52 -12.33
CA THR A 124 -1.48 -2.66 -11.64
C THR A 124 -0.73 -1.51 -10.98
N GLY A 125 -1.21 -0.27 -11.14
CA GLY A 125 -0.59 0.87 -10.43
C GLY A 125 -0.65 0.74 -8.90
N ILE A 126 -1.46 -0.19 -8.37
CA ILE A 126 -1.47 -0.52 -6.95
C ILE A 126 -0.28 -1.40 -6.57
N ASP A 127 0.15 -2.33 -7.42
CA ASP A 127 1.35 -3.15 -7.15
C ASP A 127 2.59 -2.28 -7.09
N ALA A 128 2.75 -1.38 -8.07
CA ALA A 128 3.84 -0.41 -8.07
C ALA A 128 3.80 0.51 -6.83
N PHE A 129 2.60 0.88 -6.36
CA PHE A 129 2.45 1.63 -5.11
C PHE A 129 2.87 0.81 -3.89
N LEU A 130 2.46 -0.45 -3.80
CA LEU A 130 2.81 -1.32 -2.67
C LEU A 130 4.31 -1.64 -2.64
N GLU A 131 4.94 -1.87 -3.80
CA GLU A 131 6.39 -2.05 -3.94
C GLU A 131 7.16 -0.80 -3.49
N ASP A 132 6.68 0.40 -3.88
CA ASP A 132 7.25 1.66 -3.42
C ASP A 132 7.13 1.82 -1.90
N VAL A 133 5.97 1.44 -1.32
CA VAL A 133 5.72 1.48 0.14
C VAL A 133 6.66 0.55 0.88
N GLU A 134 6.85 -0.68 0.40
CA GLU A 134 7.78 -1.64 1.00
C GLU A 134 9.22 -1.12 0.92
N THR A 135 9.65 -0.67 -0.26
CA THR A 135 10.97 -0.09 -0.48
C THR A 135 11.22 1.07 0.48
N ALA A 136 10.26 1.97 0.61
CA ALA A 136 10.34 3.10 1.53
C ALA A 136 10.43 2.65 3.00
N HIS A 137 9.66 1.63 3.39
CA HIS A 137 9.75 1.08 4.73
C HIS A 137 11.15 0.53 5.02
N VAL A 138 11.70 -0.30 4.13
CA VAL A 138 13.02 -0.93 4.28
C VAL A 138 14.13 0.11 4.34
N GLU A 139 14.08 1.14 3.50
CA GLU A 139 15.15 2.13 3.38
C GLU A 139 15.05 3.26 4.42
N THR A 140 13.87 3.59 4.92
CA THR A 140 13.68 4.80 5.73
C THR A 140 13.35 4.51 7.20
N ALA A 141 12.78 3.35 7.53
CA ALA A 141 12.42 3.03 8.90
C ALA A 141 13.65 2.98 9.83
N GLY A 142 13.54 3.63 10.99
CA GLY A 142 14.57 3.64 12.01
C GLY A 142 15.78 4.52 11.70
N GLU A 143 15.80 5.23 10.56
CA GLU A 143 16.87 6.15 10.21
C GLU A 143 16.55 7.61 10.59
N TRP A 144 17.58 8.37 10.95
CA TRP A 144 17.44 9.82 11.13
C TRP A 144 17.50 10.52 9.78
N ARG A 145 16.40 11.17 9.39
CA ARG A 145 16.29 11.99 8.19
C ARG A 145 16.27 13.48 8.55
N SER A 146 16.74 14.32 7.65
CA SER A 146 16.64 15.77 7.83
C SER A 146 15.17 16.17 7.73
N ALA A 147 14.71 17.00 8.67
CA ALA A 147 13.31 17.42 8.69
C ALA A 147 13.13 18.73 7.90
N ASP A 148 11.99 18.89 7.24
CA ASP A 148 11.63 20.08 6.45
C ASP A 148 10.89 21.16 7.28
N GLY A 149 10.52 20.80 8.52
CA GLY A 149 9.80 21.65 9.47
C GLY A 149 8.28 21.43 9.48
N LYS A 150 7.76 20.47 8.72
CA LYS A 150 6.36 20.10 8.67
C LYS A 150 6.20 18.59 8.48
N LEU A 151 5.77 17.93 9.56
CA LEU A 151 5.30 16.56 9.50
C LEU A 151 3.93 16.49 8.84
N ARG A 152 3.76 15.56 7.89
CA ARG A 152 2.52 15.19 7.22
C ARG A 152 2.28 13.70 7.42
N ALA A 153 1.06 13.33 7.74
CA ALA A 153 0.63 11.95 7.72
C ALA A 153 -0.59 11.84 6.81
N THR A 154 -0.57 10.87 5.90
CA THR A 154 -1.67 10.55 5.01
C THR A 154 -1.98 9.07 5.13
N THR A 155 -3.22 8.75 5.51
CA THR A 155 -3.71 7.37 5.43
C THR A 155 -4.35 7.17 4.08
N VAL A 156 -3.79 6.23 3.33
CA VAL A 156 -4.26 5.78 2.02
C VAL A 156 -5.09 4.52 2.22
N ARG A 157 -6.20 4.46 1.49
CA ARG A 157 -7.02 3.26 1.36
C ARG A 157 -6.85 2.69 -0.04
N THR A 158 -6.15 1.57 -0.18
CA THR A 158 -6.09 0.85 -1.45
C THR A 158 -7.04 -0.34 -1.44
N MET A 159 -7.73 -0.55 -2.56
CA MET A 159 -8.52 -1.76 -2.77
C MET A 159 -7.60 -2.81 -3.40
N PRO A 160 -7.68 -4.09 -2.99
CA PRO A 160 -6.83 -5.18 -3.45
C PRO A 160 -6.81 -5.33 -4.97
N THR A 161 -5.87 -6.15 -5.42
CA THR A 161 -5.84 -6.73 -6.76
C THR A 161 -7.23 -7.17 -7.21
N PRO A 162 -7.57 -6.98 -8.49
CA PRO A 162 -8.80 -7.53 -9.03
C PRO A 162 -8.77 -9.05 -8.86
N ALA A 163 -9.72 -9.56 -8.09
CA ALA A 163 -9.98 -10.99 -7.94
C ALA A 163 -11.24 -11.32 -8.72
N VAL A 164 -11.17 -12.36 -9.53
CA VAL A 164 -12.32 -12.93 -10.23
C VAL A 164 -12.55 -14.32 -9.68
N SER A 165 -13.79 -14.66 -9.36
CA SER A 165 -14.23 -16.06 -9.34
C SER A 165 -15.17 -16.24 -10.50
N ALA A 166 -15.04 -17.36 -11.20
CA ALA A 166 -15.90 -17.65 -12.34
C ALA A 166 -16.23 -19.13 -12.42
N SER A 167 -17.46 -19.40 -12.80
CA SER A 167 -17.91 -20.72 -13.19
C SER A 167 -18.51 -20.66 -14.59
N VAL A 168 -18.55 -21.81 -15.24
CA VAL A 168 -19.15 -21.96 -16.56
C VAL A 168 -20.09 -23.14 -16.56
N ALA A 169 -21.30 -22.92 -17.08
CA ALA A 169 -22.24 -23.96 -17.43
C ALA A 169 -22.30 -24.09 -18.96
N THR A 170 -22.42 -25.32 -19.43
CA THR A 170 -22.60 -25.65 -20.84
C THR A 170 -24.02 -26.17 -21.06
N GLU A 171 -24.64 -25.86 -22.20
CA GLU A 171 -25.90 -26.54 -22.55
C GLU A 171 -25.63 -28.01 -22.90
N ASP A 172 -26.43 -28.94 -22.34
CA ASP A 172 -26.39 -30.37 -22.66
C ASP A 172 -27.09 -30.65 -24.00
N LEU A 173 -26.31 -30.56 -25.08
CA LEU A 173 -26.74 -30.99 -26.41
C LEU A 173 -26.41 -32.47 -26.65
N PRO A 174 -27.25 -33.22 -27.40
CA PRO A 174 -26.96 -34.61 -27.73
C PRO A 174 -25.66 -34.75 -28.54
N GLY A 175 -24.63 -35.31 -27.93
CA GLY A 175 -23.30 -35.50 -28.55
C GLY A 175 -22.17 -35.17 -27.57
N ILE A 176 -21.01 -34.82 -28.11
CA ILE A 176 -19.87 -34.27 -27.35
C ILE A 176 -19.66 -32.81 -27.70
N GLN A 177 -20.76 -32.04 -27.75
CA GLN A 177 -20.75 -30.69 -28.28
C GLN A 177 -21.68 -29.75 -27.49
N THR A 178 -21.40 -28.45 -27.55
CA THR A 178 -22.24 -27.39 -26.99
C THR A 178 -22.21 -26.17 -27.92
N ASP A 179 -23.26 -25.35 -27.89
CA ASP A 179 -23.36 -24.08 -28.62
C ASP A 179 -23.60 -22.87 -27.69
N GLU A 180 -23.68 -23.10 -26.38
CA GLU A 180 -23.88 -22.06 -25.37
C GLU A 180 -22.89 -22.27 -24.21
N LEU A 181 -22.26 -21.17 -23.79
CA LEU A 181 -21.46 -21.08 -22.57
C LEU A 181 -22.03 -19.96 -21.69
N ALA A 182 -22.54 -20.32 -20.52
CA ALA A 182 -23.03 -19.37 -19.53
C ALA A 182 -21.98 -19.22 -18.42
N PHE A 183 -21.41 -18.02 -18.30
CA PHE A 183 -20.43 -17.66 -17.30
C PHE A 183 -21.09 -16.89 -16.17
N GLU A 184 -21.00 -17.39 -14.95
CA GLU A 184 -21.27 -16.62 -13.75
C GLU A 184 -19.93 -16.12 -13.22
N TYR A 185 -19.84 -14.82 -12.92
CA TYR A 185 -18.61 -14.25 -12.41
C TYR A 185 -18.88 -13.29 -11.25
N GLU A 186 -17.90 -13.17 -10.37
CA GLU A 186 -17.91 -12.20 -9.29
C GLU A 186 -16.57 -11.47 -9.22
N THR A 187 -16.64 -10.14 -9.17
CA THR A 187 -15.45 -9.28 -9.16
C THR A 187 -15.49 -8.36 -7.95
N ASN A 188 -14.33 -8.14 -7.34
CA ASN A 188 -14.20 -7.18 -6.24
C ASN A 188 -14.04 -5.72 -6.72
N ARG A 189 -13.79 -5.47 -8.01
CA ARG A 189 -13.65 -4.13 -8.62
C ARG A 189 -13.94 -4.13 -10.12
N ALA A 190 -14.24 -2.95 -10.66
CA ALA A 190 -14.39 -2.72 -12.09
C ALA A 190 -13.01 -2.80 -12.79
N VAL A 191 -12.78 -3.88 -13.55
CA VAL A 191 -11.63 -4.03 -14.46
C VAL A 191 -12.08 -4.78 -15.71
N ASP A 192 -11.38 -4.58 -16.84
CA ASP A 192 -11.72 -5.27 -18.08
C ASP A 192 -11.38 -6.76 -17.98
N PHE A 193 -12.42 -7.59 -17.95
CA PHE A 193 -12.31 -9.04 -18.03
C PHE A 193 -12.70 -9.52 -19.43
N SER A 194 -12.03 -10.55 -19.93
CA SER A 194 -12.46 -11.24 -21.14
C SER A 194 -12.47 -12.75 -20.99
N PHE A 195 -13.54 -13.37 -21.51
CA PHE A 195 -13.73 -14.81 -21.54
C PHE A 195 -13.42 -15.32 -22.94
N ARG A 196 -12.58 -16.36 -23.05
CA ARG A 196 -12.30 -17.08 -24.30
C ARG A 196 -12.52 -18.56 -24.08
N ALA A 197 -13.13 -19.23 -25.06
CA ALA A 197 -13.25 -20.68 -25.05
C ALA A 197 -12.82 -21.26 -26.40
N GLU A 198 -12.09 -22.38 -26.37
CA GLU A 198 -11.64 -23.13 -27.54
C GLU A 198 -12.04 -24.61 -27.38
N GLY A 199 -12.73 -25.15 -28.38
CA GLY A 199 -13.11 -26.55 -28.43
C GLY A 199 -12.02 -27.42 -29.06
N ALA A 200 -12.05 -28.73 -28.79
CA ALA A 200 -11.10 -29.70 -29.35
C ALA A 200 -11.07 -29.78 -30.88
N ASN A 201 -12.09 -29.26 -31.56
CA ASN A 201 -12.15 -29.10 -33.00
C ASN A 201 -11.40 -27.85 -33.53
N GLY A 202 -10.76 -27.08 -32.65
CA GLY A 202 -10.03 -25.84 -32.97
C GLY A 202 -10.95 -24.65 -33.27
N MET A 203 -12.22 -24.73 -32.88
CA MET A 203 -13.15 -23.61 -32.99
C MET A 203 -13.12 -22.77 -31.72
N GLU A 204 -13.26 -21.47 -31.88
CA GLU A 204 -13.22 -20.51 -30.78
C GLU A 204 -14.58 -19.84 -30.61
N ALA A 205 -15.01 -19.67 -29.36
CA ALA A 205 -16.18 -18.88 -29.03
C ALA A 205 -15.92 -17.38 -29.27
N GLU A 206 -16.99 -16.58 -29.39
CA GLU A 206 -16.84 -15.13 -29.39
C GLU A 206 -16.26 -14.66 -28.05
N THR A 207 -15.31 -13.73 -28.08
CA THR A 207 -14.76 -13.15 -26.87
C THR A 207 -15.74 -12.11 -26.30
N TYR A 208 -16.16 -12.30 -25.06
CA TYR A 208 -16.95 -11.31 -24.33
C TYR A 208 -16.04 -10.47 -23.43
N THR A 209 -16.29 -9.16 -23.33
CA THR A 209 -15.55 -8.23 -22.46
C THR A 209 -16.51 -7.41 -21.60
N THR A 210 -16.22 -7.30 -20.30
CA THR A 210 -16.98 -6.48 -19.34
C THR A 210 -16.05 -5.82 -18.32
N SER A 211 -16.50 -4.70 -17.74
CA SER A 211 -15.80 -3.96 -16.70
C SER A 211 -16.66 -3.67 -15.47
N GLU A 212 -17.74 -4.42 -15.27
CA GLU A 212 -18.63 -4.23 -14.13
C GLU A 212 -18.06 -4.83 -12.83
N GLN A 213 -18.33 -4.14 -11.71
CA GLN A 213 -18.01 -4.61 -10.36
C GLN A 213 -19.17 -5.47 -9.81
N GLY A 214 -18.84 -6.51 -9.06
CA GLY A 214 -19.80 -7.35 -8.35
C GLY A 214 -20.14 -8.62 -9.11
N THR A 215 -21.33 -9.17 -8.88
CA THR A 215 -21.80 -10.39 -9.54
C THR A 215 -22.42 -10.08 -10.91
N GLY A 216 -22.04 -10.84 -11.93
CA GLY A 216 -22.65 -10.77 -13.26
C GLY A 216 -22.79 -12.14 -13.90
N GLU A 217 -23.59 -12.18 -14.96
CA GLU A 217 -23.81 -13.37 -15.78
C GLU A 217 -23.63 -12.97 -17.25
N VAL A 218 -22.93 -13.82 -18.02
CA VAL A 218 -22.65 -13.63 -19.44
C VAL A 218 -22.93 -14.92 -20.17
N THR A 219 -23.76 -14.84 -21.20
CA THR A 219 -24.02 -15.97 -22.10
C THR A 219 -23.34 -15.71 -23.43
N ILE A 220 -22.54 -16.66 -23.88
CA ILE A 220 -21.89 -16.65 -25.20
C ILE A 220 -22.60 -17.67 -26.08
N ASP A 221 -23.46 -17.18 -26.97
CA ASP A 221 -24.17 -17.98 -27.96
C ASP A 221 -23.33 -18.17 -29.23
N HIS A 222 -23.21 -19.41 -29.70
CA HIS A 222 -22.50 -19.72 -30.95
C HIS A 222 -23.46 -20.14 -32.07
N THR A 223 -24.53 -19.36 -32.27
CA THR A 223 -25.64 -19.69 -33.19
C THR A 223 -25.52 -19.08 -34.60
N ALA A 224 -24.51 -18.24 -34.87
CA ALA A 224 -24.50 -17.37 -36.05
C ALA A 224 -24.15 -18.08 -37.39
N ILE A 225 -23.64 -19.32 -37.37
CA ILE A 225 -23.31 -20.07 -38.59
C ILE A 225 -23.70 -21.55 -38.39
N GLU A 226 -24.62 -22.07 -39.21
CA GLU A 226 -25.05 -23.46 -39.17
C GLU A 226 -23.82 -24.39 -39.18
N SER A 227 -23.64 -25.21 -38.13
CA SER A 227 -22.58 -26.20 -37.86
C SER A 227 -21.36 -25.82 -36.99
N ASN A 228 -21.34 -24.65 -36.34
CA ASN A 228 -20.31 -24.35 -35.35
C ASN A 228 -20.78 -24.70 -33.92
N THR A 229 -20.59 -25.94 -33.48
CA THR A 229 -20.68 -26.30 -32.05
C THR A 229 -19.28 -26.58 -31.52
N LEU A 230 -18.91 -26.05 -30.36
CA LEU A 230 -17.67 -26.42 -29.69
C LEU A 230 -17.72 -27.91 -29.35
N GLN A 231 -16.61 -28.62 -29.54
CA GLN A 231 -16.51 -30.03 -29.17
C GLN A 231 -15.67 -30.18 -27.90
N PHE A 232 -16.13 -31.03 -26.99
CA PHE A 232 -15.37 -31.38 -25.81
C PHE A 232 -14.09 -32.15 -26.16
N PRO A 233 -12.99 -32.00 -25.39
CA PRO A 233 -12.85 -31.05 -24.28
C PRO A 233 -12.82 -29.57 -24.72
N ILE A 234 -13.34 -28.69 -23.88
CA ILE A 234 -13.39 -27.23 -24.11
C ILE A 234 -12.44 -26.56 -23.12
N THR A 235 -11.42 -25.88 -23.63
CA THR A 235 -10.55 -25.05 -22.80
C THR A 235 -11.15 -23.67 -22.67
N VAL A 236 -11.29 -23.19 -21.45
CA VAL A 236 -11.75 -21.84 -21.14
C VAL A 236 -10.60 -21.07 -20.51
N ASP A 237 -10.33 -19.88 -21.02
CA ASP A 237 -9.37 -18.94 -20.45
C ASP A 237 -10.08 -17.65 -20.02
N ILE A 238 -9.75 -17.16 -18.83
CA ILE A 238 -10.16 -15.84 -18.34
C ILE A 238 -8.95 -14.93 -18.29
N TRP A 239 -9.10 -13.75 -18.87
CA TRP A 239 -8.07 -12.72 -18.90
C TRP A 239 -8.57 -11.46 -18.22
N THR A 240 -7.68 -10.73 -17.58
CA THR A 240 -7.90 -9.38 -17.05
C THR A 240 -6.72 -8.50 -17.43
N SER A 241 -7.01 -7.30 -17.93
CA SER A 241 -5.98 -6.30 -18.26
C SER A 241 -4.83 -6.83 -19.14
N GLY A 242 -5.12 -7.83 -19.99
CA GLY A 242 -4.16 -8.48 -20.88
C GLY A 242 -3.36 -9.65 -20.29
N ALA A 243 -3.51 -9.98 -19.01
CA ALA A 243 -2.93 -11.16 -18.36
C ALA A 243 -3.97 -12.27 -18.19
N ARG A 244 -3.55 -13.54 -18.35
CA ARG A 244 -4.43 -14.69 -18.11
C ARG A 244 -4.43 -15.01 -16.62
N VAL A 245 -5.62 -15.00 -16.01
CA VAL A 245 -5.79 -15.31 -14.58
C VAL A 245 -6.26 -16.72 -14.34
N CYS A 246 -7.15 -17.25 -15.19
CA CYS A 246 -7.66 -18.61 -15.01
C CYS A 246 -7.64 -19.39 -16.31
N GLN A 247 -7.44 -20.70 -16.21
CA GLN A 247 -7.61 -21.63 -17.32
C GLN A 247 -8.18 -22.95 -16.78
N GLU A 248 -9.29 -23.41 -17.35
CA GLU A 248 -9.89 -24.69 -17.01
C GLU A 248 -10.24 -25.48 -18.28
N THR A 249 -10.23 -26.81 -18.22
CA THR A 249 -10.58 -27.67 -19.35
C THR A 249 -11.78 -28.53 -19.00
N ILE A 250 -12.92 -28.21 -19.60
CA ILE A 250 -14.17 -28.94 -19.39
C ILE A 250 -14.16 -30.20 -20.24
N GLU A 251 -14.22 -31.36 -19.59
CA GLU A 251 -14.35 -32.66 -20.25
C GLU A 251 -15.83 -32.95 -20.57
N SER A 252 -16.07 -33.92 -21.47
CA SER A 252 -17.44 -34.24 -21.93
C SER A 252 -18.38 -34.75 -20.84
N ASP A 253 -17.85 -35.27 -19.73
CA ASP A 253 -18.63 -35.70 -18.56
C ASP A 253 -19.09 -34.54 -17.68
N GLY A 254 -18.49 -33.35 -17.82
CA GLY A 254 -18.95 -32.11 -17.21
C GLY A 254 -19.98 -31.34 -18.06
N ALA A 255 -20.44 -31.90 -19.17
CA ALA A 255 -21.47 -31.29 -20.00
C ALA A 255 -22.80 -31.17 -19.22
N GLY A 256 -23.42 -29.99 -19.24
CA GLY A 256 -24.65 -29.72 -18.49
C GLY A 256 -24.46 -29.48 -16.98
N GLU A 257 -23.23 -29.55 -16.49
CA GLU A 257 -22.88 -29.19 -15.11
C GLU A 257 -22.22 -27.81 -15.07
N THR A 258 -22.35 -27.13 -13.92
CA THR A 258 -21.58 -25.92 -13.64
C THR A 258 -20.19 -26.34 -13.19
N VAL A 259 -19.17 -25.96 -13.96
CA VAL A 259 -17.76 -26.21 -13.67
C VAL A 259 -17.14 -24.92 -13.15
N GLU A 260 -16.50 -24.99 -11.98
CA GLU A 260 -15.71 -23.88 -11.44
C GLU A 260 -14.43 -23.73 -12.27
N ILE A 261 -14.19 -22.53 -12.80
CA ILE A 261 -12.99 -22.23 -13.60
C ILE A 261 -11.87 -21.79 -12.67
N CYS A 262 -12.21 -20.95 -11.69
CA CYS A 262 -11.32 -20.51 -10.63
C CYS A 262 -12.14 -19.92 -9.49
N ASP A 263 -11.66 -20.16 -8.28
CA ASP A 263 -12.08 -19.39 -7.12
C ASP A 263 -11.33 -18.04 -7.06
N ARG A 264 -11.65 -17.24 -6.04
CA ARG A 264 -11.03 -15.92 -5.88
C ARG A 264 -9.53 -15.99 -5.59
N ASP A 265 -9.03 -17.09 -5.03
CA ASP A 265 -7.62 -17.25 -4.70
C ASP A 265 -6.85 -17.55 -5.99
N GLU A 266 -7.34 -18.45 -6.83
CA GLU A 266 -6.74 -18.79 -8.14
C GLU A 266 -6.96 -17.71 -9.22
N GLY A 267 -8.08 -16.99 -9.17
CA GLY A 267 -8.40 -15.89 -10.09
C GLY A 267 -7.97 -14.52 -9.59
N SER A 268 -7.22 -14.47 -8.48
CA SER A 268 -6.46 -13.28 -8.10
C SER A 268 -5.26 -13.14 -9.04
N ILE A 269 -4.96 -11.91 -9.45
CA ILE A 269 -3.62 -11.63 -9.95
C ILE A 269 -2.72 -11.77 -8.72
N GLU A 270 -1.90 -12.82 -8.68
CA GLU A 270 -0.92 -13.02 -7.62
C GLU A 270 -0.09 -11.73 -7.50
N ILE A 271 -0.27 -11.02 -6.38
CA ILE A 271 0.74 -10.09 -5.90
C ILE A 271 1.82 -11.02 -5.37
N ASP A 272 2.98 -11.03 -6.02
CA ASP A 272 4.19 -11.67 -5.51
C ASP A 272 4.52 -10.95 -4.19
N GLU A 273 3.96 -11.38 -3.04
CA GLU A 273 4.53 -11.18 -1.70
C GLU A 273 3.68 -11.71 -0.54
N ASP A 274 4.38 -12.29 0.43
CA ASP A 274 4.00 -12.62 1.81
C ASP A 274 3.45 -11.38 2.59
N THR A 275 2.34 -10.79 2.17
CA THR A 275 1.79 -9.56 2.77
C THR A 275 1.06 -9.79 4.10
N ASP A 276 0.81 -11.04 4.49
CA ASP A 276 0.13 -11.39 5.74
C ASP A 276 0.99 -11.19 7.01
N GLU A 277 2.29 -10.85 6.89
CA GLU A 277 3.18 -10.60 8.03
C GLU A 277 3.76 -9.16 8.08
N VAL A 278 3.14 -8.23 7.36
CA VAL A 278 3.68 -6.88 7.20
C VAL A 278 2.88 -5.89 8.06
N GLY A 279 3.36 -5.64 9.29
CA GLY A 279 2.61 -4.91 10.33
C GLY A 279 2.15 -3.47 10.01
N TYR A 280 2.56 -2.90 8.87
CA TYR A 280 2.17 -1.57 8.37
C TYR A 280 1.04 -1.57 7.33
N LEU A 281 0.58 -2.74 6.92
CA LEU A 281 -0.64 -2.92 6.12
C LEU A 281 -1.75 -3.44 7.05
N GLU A 282 -2.71 -2.58 7.36
CA GLU A 282 -3.89 -3.04 8.11
C GLU A 282 -4.93 -3.57 7.12
N ARG A 283 -5.16 -4.88 7.16
CA ARG A 283 -6.20 -5.57 6.37
C ARG A 283 -7.53 -5.46 7.10
N SER A 284 -8.46 -4.68 6.53
CA SER A 284 -9.84 -4.59 7.02
C SER A 284 -10.76 -5.33 6.06
N ALA A 285 -11.29 -6.48 6.49
CA ALA A 285 -12.38 -7.17 5.81
C ALA A 285 -13.71 -6.53 6.24
N THR A 286 -14.13 -5.47 5.54
CA THR A 286 -15.45 -4.87 5.77
C THR A 286 -16.44 -5.41 4.73
N GLY A 287 -17.03 -6.57 5.00
CA GLY A 287 -17.96 -7.24 4.06
C GLY A 287 -17.24 -8.10 3.02
N GLU A 288 -17.63 -7.96 1.74
CA GLU A 288 -17.20 -8.79 0.59
C GLU A 288 -15.97 -8.23 -0.16
N SER A 289 -15.27 -7.24 0.41
CA SER A 289 -14.09 -6.63 -0.19
C SER A 289 -13.00 -6.45 0.86
N GLU A 290 -11.82 -6.99 0.59
CA GLU A 290 -10.64 -6.69 1.39
C GLU A 290 -10.22 -5.25 1.12
N VAL A 291 -9.63 -4.59 2.12
CA VAL A 291 -9.17 -3.21 2.02
C VAL A 291 -7.86 -3.12 2.77
N TYR A 292 -6.84 -2.54 2.14
CA TYR A 292 -5.57 -2.27 2.77
C TYR A 292 -5.49 -0.80 3.17
N HIS A 293 -5.08 -0.57 4.42
CA HIS A 293 -4.81 0.75 4.94
C HIS A 293 -3.31 0.89 5.19
N VAL A 294 -2.71 1.93 4.59
CA VAL A 294 -1.31 2.31 4.83
C VAL A 294 -1.28 3.75 5.32
N THR A 295 -0.56 4.03 6.41
CA THR A 295 -0.28 5.41 6.82
C THR A 295 1.13 5.81 6.39
N LEU A 296 1.21 6.73 5.45
CA LEU A 296 2.44 7.34 4.95
C LEU A 296 2.80 8.57 5.80
N VAL A 297 4.08 8.73 6.15
CA VAL A 297 4.56 9.88 6.94
C VAL A 297 5.78 10.53 6.29
N ASP A 298 5.67 11.84 6.08
CA ASP A 298 6.71 12.74 5.55
C ASP A 298 7.02 13.84 6.59
N ALA A 299 8.27 14.31 6.75
CA ALA A 299 8.67 15.21 7.84
C ALA A 299 9.98 16.01 7.64
#